data_AF-A0A8H6URD2-F1
#
_entry.id   AF-A0A8H6URD2-F1
#
_cell.length_a   1.000
_cell.length_b   1.000
_cell.length_c   1.000
_cell.angle_alpha   90.00
_cell.angle_beta   90.00
_cell.angle_gamma   90.00
#
_symmetry.space_group_name_H-M   'P 1'
#
loop_
_entity.id
_entity.type
_entity.pdbx_description
1 polymer ?
#
loop_
_entity_poly.entity_id
_entity_poly.type
_entity_poly.pdbx_seq_one_letter_code
_entity_poly.pdbx_strand_id
1 'polypeptide(L)'
;MLIRIDGRVNPFLRALDAARPYLELEDRGKDLCELEPPEKRYCFIFYSLALDSAIPNPNWLELDLWYDFGFVLCTDEYHERTLGALYSRLVGGNKFFRDYDESVGVMPNNVANPSTCSFDEFWRAWQNGRTAELFDSYGMGDALDGKTGSWFEDKVGVSQFRGFMSYPVEKHGLRPSVWRLKHLLALEDNTPLGGFPKVEAASQEYGFTPQLNARTKIELRRFYRQLLEMGDPLEVHKAKKRGELLEYARSFVKDINDRVRDVLQNMDSTQGND
;
A
#
# COMPACT_ATOMS: atom_id res chain seq x y z
N MET A 1 18.20 -2.68 12.63
CA MET A 1 18.40 -2.97 14.07
C MET A 1 17.26 -3.91 14.41
N LEU A 2 17.55 -5.15 14.82
CA LEU A 2 16.53 -6.16 15.13
C LEU A 2 15.39 -5.52 15.92
N ILE A 3 14.15 -5.73 15.49
CA ILE A 3 12.94 -5.37 16.24
C ILE A 3 13.18 -5.87 17.67
N ARG A 4 13.46 -4.96 18.61
CA ARG A 4 13.66 -5.29 20.01
C ARG A 4 12.27 -5.52 20.57
N ILE A 5 11.92 -6.80 20.74
CA ILE A 5 10.59 -7.23 21.15
C ILE A 5 10.66 -7.66 22.61
N ASP A 6 10.13 -6.82 23.49
CA ASP A 6 10.04 -7.08 24.93
C ASP A 6 8.92 -8.11 25.22
N GLY A 7 9.30 -9.24 25.83
CA GLY A 7 8.66 -10.02 26.90
C GLY A 7 7.17 -10.39 26.92
N ARG A 8 6.29 -9.80 26.10
CA ARG A 8 4.91 -10.25 25.90
C ARG A 8 4.85 -10.96 24.55
N VAL A 9 4.08 -12.04 24.45
CA VAL A 9 3.84 -12.76 23.19
C VAL A 9 3.45 -11.73 22.13
N ASN A 10 4.40 -11.37 21.27
CA ASN A 10 4.20 -10.32 20.28
C ASN A 10 3.27 -10.88 19.21
N PRO A 11 2.09 -10.27 18.96
CA PRO A 11 1.17 -10.73 17.93
C PRO A 11 1.84 -10.91 16.57
N PHE A 12 2.83 -10.07 16.25
CA PHE A 12 3.62 -10.17 15.04
C PHE A 12 4.50 -11.43 14.99
N LEU A 13 5.19 -11.78 16.09
CA LEU A 13 5.98 -13.03 16.16
C LEU A 13 5.06 -14.25 16.06
N ARG A 14 3.89 -14.19 16.71
CA ARG A 14 2.90 -15.27 16.62
C ARG A 14 2.40 -15.47 15.19
N ALA A 15 2.14 -14.38 14.46
CA ALA A 15 1.73 -14.45 13.06
C ALA A 15 2.84 -15.06 12.18
N LEU A 16 4.09 -14.65 12.39
CA LEU A 16 5.25 -15.21 11.70
C LEU A 16 5.42 -16.71 11.96
N ASP A 17 5.34 -17.14 13.23
CA ASP A 17 5.43 -18.55 13.61
C ASP A 17 4.29 -19.37 13.03
N ALA A 18 3.06 -18.83 13.03
CA ALA A 18 1.91 -19.46 12.40
C ALA A 18 2.04 -19.58 10.87
N ALA A 19 2.78 -18.68 10.23
CA ALA A 19 3.07 -18.71 8.80
C ALA A 19 4.24 -19.64 8.43
N ARG A 20 5.09 -20.06 9.38
CA ARG A 20 6.25 -20.92 9.11
C ARG A 20 5.94 -22.19 8.32
N PRO A 21 4.84 -22.94 8.58
CA PRO A 21 4.52 -24.14 7.82
C PRO A 21 4.28 -23.90 6.32
N TYR A 22 4.01 -22.65 5.92
CA TYR A 22 3.79 -22.27 4.51
C TYR A 22 5.09 -22.05 3.74
N LEU A 23 6.22 -21.90 4.43
CA LEU A 23 7.53 -21.88 3.77
C LEU A 23 7.82 -23.24 3.10
N GLU A 24 8.65 -23.17 2.05
CA GLU A 24 9.30 -24.34 1.46
C GLU A 24 10.04 -25.13 2.54
N LEU A 25 10.10 -26.46 2.41
CA LEU A 25 10.63 -27.35 3.47
C LEU A 25 12.04 -26.96 3.92
N GLU A 26 12.88 -26.55 2.98
CA GLU A 26 14.27 -26.10 3.20
C GLU A 26 14.39 -24.80 4.01
N ASP A 27 13.34 -23.99 4.07
CA ASP A 27 13.34 -22.68 4.73
C ASP A 27 12.62 -22.66 6.08
N ARG A 28 11.85 -23.69 6.41
CA ARG A 28 11.05 -23.75 7.65
C ARG A 28 11.89 -23.64 8.92
N GLY A 29 13.13 -24.14 8.88
CA GLY A 29 14.06 -24.10 10.01
C GLY A 29 14.99 -22.88 10.06
N LYS A 30 14.96 -22.03 9.02
CA LYS A 30 15.86 -20.87 8.91
C LYS A 30 15.37 -19.69 9.75
N ASP A 31 16.25 -18.89 10.30
CA ASP A 31 15.87 -17.57 10.80
C ASP A 31 15.36 -16.68 9.65
N LEU A 32 14.55 -15.65 9.97
CA LEU A 32 14.07 -14.72 8.95
C LEU A 32 15.22 -14.07 8.18
N CYS A 33 16.31 -13.72 8.86
CA CYS A 33 17.48 -13.11 8.23
C CYS A 33 18.23 -14.06 7.28
N GLU A 34 17.97 -15.36 7.33
CA GLU A 34 18.58 -16.39 6.48
C GLU A 34 17.70 -16.74 5.27
N LEU A 35 16.51 -16.14 5.15
CA LEU A 35 15.65 -16.30 3.98
C LEU A 35 16.19 -15.49 2.80
N GLU A 36 16.70 -16.20 1.81
CA GLU A 36 17.21 -15.66 0.56
C GLU A 36 16.27 -16.01 -0.61
N PRO A 37 16.08 -15.10 -1.59
CA PRO A 37 16.61 -13.73 -1.62
C PRO A 37 15.88 -12.78 -0.64
N PRO A 38 16.36 -11.54 -0.41
CA PRO A 38 15.74 -10.60 0.53
C PRO A 38 14.25 -10.32 0.27
N GLU A 39 13.83 -10.40 -1.00
CA GLU A 39 12.43 -10.27 -1.41
C GLU A 39 11.55 -11.38 -0.82
N LYS A 40 12.08 -12.60 -0.72
CA LYS A 40 11.38 -13.73 -0.11
C LYS A 40 11.11 -13.47 1.36
N ARG A 41 12.11 -13.01 2.11
CA ARG A 41 11.94 -12.57 3.50
C ARG A 41 10.87 -11.48 3.62
N TYR A 42 10.95 -10.46 2.75
CA TYR A 42 10.03 -9.33 2.75
C TYR A 42 8.58 -9.77 2.49
N CYS A 43 8.36 -10.60 1.48
CA CYS A 43 7.06 -11.21 1.19
C CYS A 43 6.57 -12.11 2.32
N PHE A 44 7.44 -12.87 2.98
CA PHE A 44 7.04 -13.75 4.07
C PHE A 44 6.45 -12.97 5.25
N ILE A 45 7.04 -11.81 5.56
CA ILE A 45 6.48 -10.92 6.58
C ILE A 45 5.07 -10.47 6.18
N PHE A 46 4.87 -10.00 4.95
CA PHE A 46 3.54 -9.61 4.48
C PHE A 46 2.55 -10.78 4.48
N TYR A 47 2.98 -11.93 3.98
CA TYR A 47 2.19 -13.16 3.92
C TYR A 47 1.68 -13.57 5.30
N SER A 48 2.53 -13.44 6.33
CA SER A 48 2.13 -13.68 7.72
C SER A 48 1.05 -12.72 8.21
N LEU A 49 1.12 -11.44 7.84
CA LEU A 49 0.10 -10.44 8.18
C LEU A 49 -1.22 -10.76 7.46
N ALA A 50 -1.15 -11.09 6.17
CA ALA A 50 -2.33 -11.46 5.39
C ALA A 50 -3.03 -12.70 5.94
N LEU A 51 -2.29 -13.73 6.39
CA LEU A 51 -2.85 -14.92 7.05
C LEU A 51 -3.55 -14.63 8.39
N ASP A 52 -3.15 -13.57 9.08
CA ASP A 52 -3.75 -13.11 10.34
C ASP A 52 -4.80 -12.00 10.10
N SER A 53 -5.14 -11.72 8.84
CA SER A 53 -6.04 -10.63 8.43
C SER A 53 -5.60 -9.25 8.93
N ALA A 54 -4.29 -9.06 9.14
CA ALA A 54 -3.70 -7.79 9.55
C ALA A 54 -3.35 -6.92 8.33
N ILE A 55 -3.57 -5.62 8.46
CA ILE A 55 -3.23 -4.61 7.45
C ILE A 55 -1.91 -3.93 7.86
N PRO A 56 -0.92 -3.82 6.96
CA PRO A 56 0.31 -3.10 7.29
C PRO A 56 0.06 -1.63 7.62
N ASN A 57 0.85 -1.04 8.52
CA ASN A 57 0.71 0.37 8.88
C ASN A 57 1.61 1.25 7.98
N PRO A 58 1.11 2.37 7.42
CA PRO A 58 1.92 3.31 6.64
C PRO A 58 3.11 3.90 7.44
N ASN A 59 3.02 3.96 8.77
CA ASN A 59 4.07 4.54 9.63
C ASN A 59 5.21 3.54 9.98
N TRP A 60 5.23 2.33 9.40
CA TRP A 60 6.32 1.38 9.64
C TRP A 60 7.61 1.77 8.91
N LEU A 61 8.58 2.25 9.68
CA LEU A 61 9.85 2.79 9.19
C LEU A 61 10.74 1.75 8.49
N GLU A 62 10.76 0.52 8.99
CA GLU A 62 11.69 -0.52 8.51
C GLU A 62 11.16 -1.29 7.30
N LEU A 63 9.84 -1.26 7.08
CA LEU A 63 9.16 -2.10 6.11
C LEU A 63 8.04 -1.31 5.43
N ASP A 64 8.21 -1.10 4.14
CA ASP A 64 7.32 -0.29 3.30
C ASP A 64 6.12 -1.10 2.77
N LEU A 65 5.64 -2.06 3.57
CA LEU A 65 4.68 -3.09 3.16
C LEU A 65 3.35 -2.49 2.71
N TRP A 66 2.88 -1.45 3.41
CA TRP A 66 1.64 -0.75 3.06
C TRP A 66 1.73 -0.17 1.64
N TYR A 67 2.87 0.44 1.29
CA TYR A 67 3.10 0.96 -0.04
C TYR A 67 3.28 -0.16 -1.07
N ASP A 68 4.18 -1.11 -0.80
CA ASP A 68 4.64 -2.09 -1.79
C ASP A 68 3.58 -3.13 -2.18
N PHE A 69 2.59 -3.37 -1.32
CA PHE A 69 1.46 -4.27 -1.59
C PHE A 69 0.20 -3.53 -2.04
N GLY A 70 0.29 -2.22 -2.31
CA GLY A 70 -0.73 -1.47 -3.02
C GLY A 70 -1.81 -0.81 -2.15
N PHE A 71 -1.69 -0.84 -0.82
CA PHE A 71 -2.66 -0.16 0.06
C PHE A 71 -2.66 1.37 -0.15
N VAL A 72 -1.56 1.92 -0.66
CA VAL A 72 -1.47 3.33 -1.09
C VAL A 72 -2.49 3.74 -2.17
N LEU A 73 -3.07 2.77 -2.88
CA LEU A 73 -4.10 3.02 -3.88
C LEU A 73 -5.47 3.22 -3.26
N CYS A 74 -5.71 2.67 -2.07
CA CYS A 74 -6.94 2.82 -1.32
C CYS A 74 -7.22 4.31 -1.02
N THR A 75 -8.49 4.68 -0.98
CA THR A 75 -8.94 6.05 -0.68
C THR A 75 -9.19 6.25 0.80
N ASP A 76 -9.51 5.17 1.52
CA ASP A 76 -9.87 5.15 2.93
C ASP A 76 -9.63 3.77 3.56
N GLU A 77 -9.86 3.67 4.87
CA GLU A 77 -9.73 2.42 5.64
C GLU A 77 -10.65 1.30 5.15
N TYR A 78 -11.82 1.62 4.57
CA TYR A 78 -12.74 0.60 4.08
C TYR A 78 -12.17 -0.10 2.83
N HIS A 79 -11.59 0.68 1.92
CA HIS A 79 -10.88 0.15 0.76
C HIS A 79 -9.61 -0.61 1.17
N GLU A 80 -8.89 -0.16 2.21
CA GLU A 80 -7.75 -0.91 2.76
C GLU A 80 -8.17 -2.26 3.34
N ARG A 81 -9.27 -2.30 4.11
CA ARG A 81 -9.83 -3.55 4.64
C ARG A 81 -10.28 -4.49 3.53
N THR A 82 -10.83 -3.94 2.45
CA THR A 82 -11.23 -4.72 1.28
C THR A 82 -10.01 -5.36 0.61
N LEU A 83 -8.96 -4.59 0.34
CA LEU A 83 -7.72 -5.12 -0.22
C LEU A 83 -7.05 -6.15 0.72
N GLY A 84 -7.04 -5.86 2.02
CA GLY A 84 -6.57 -6.78 3.05
C GLY A 84 -7.33 -8.11 3.02
N ALA A 85 -8.66 -8.06 2.95
CA ALA A 85 -9.51 -9.25 2.85
C ALA A 85 -9.26 -10.06 1.57
N LEU A 86 -8.96 -9.40 0.44
CA LEU A 86 -8.55 -10.08 -0.79
C LEU A 86 -7.23 -10.85 -0.59
N TYR A 87 -6.21 -10.21 -0.03
CA TYR A 87 -4.95 -10.88 0.30
C TYR A 87 -5.16 -12.04 1.28
N SER A 88 -5.90 -11.83 2.37
CA SER A 88 -6.20 -12.88 3.36
C SER A 88 -6.93 -14.07 2.76
N ARG A 89 -7.89 -13.81 1.87
CA ARG A 89 -8.61 -14.87 1.15
C ARG A 89 -7.68 -15.60 0.19
N LEU A 90 -6.79 -14.88 -0.49
CA LEU A 90 -5.82 -15.46 -1.42
C LEU A 90 -4.90 -16.46 -0.70
N VAL A 91 -4.36 -16.10 0.47
CA VAL A 91 -3.36 -16.93 1.17
C VAL A 91 -3.94 -17.90 2.20
N GLY A 92 -5.09 -17.57 2.81
CA GLY A 92 -5.70 -18.31 3.91
C GLY A 92 -7.09 -18.87 3.63
N GLY A 93 -7.69 -18.52 2.48
CA GLY A 93 -9.04 -18.95 2.13
C GLY A 93 -10.07 -18.45 3.14
N ASN A 94 -10.86 -19.36 3.70
CA ASN A 94 -11.86 -19.06 4.73
C ASN A 94 -11.29 -19.12 6.16
N LYS A 95 -9.96 -19.13 6.35
CA LYS A 95 -9.33 -19.22 7.68
C LYS A 95 -9.93 -18.20 8.67
N PHE A 96 -10.09 -16.94 8.25
CA PHE A 96 -10.68 -15.90 9.11
C PHE A 96 -12.07 -16.28 9.65
N PHE A 97 -12.98 -16.73 8.78
CA PHE A 97 -14.33 -17.12 9.19
C PHE A 97 -14.31 -18.34 10.11
N ARG A 98 -13.43 -19.30 9.84
CA ARG A 98 -13.25 -20.47 10.71
C ARG A 98 -12.72 -20.08 12.09
N ASP A 99 -11.66 -19.28 12.15
CA ASP A 99 -11.07 -18.84 13.41
C ASP A 99 -12.08 -18.01 14.23
N TYR A 100 -12.91 -17.19 13.56
CA TYR A 100 -14.01 -16.47 14.18
C TYR A 100 -15.07 -17.42 14.73
N ASP A 101 -15.61 -18.32 13.90
CA ASP A 101 -16.63 -19.31 14.31
C ASP A 101 -16.15 -20.13 15.51
N GLU A 102 -14.91 -20.63 15.47
CA GLU A 102 -14.27 -21.34 16.57
C GLU A 102 -14.18 -20.48 17.84
N SER A 103 -13.83 -19.20 17.72
CA SER A 103 -13.72 -18.28 18.87
C SER A 103 -15.06 -18.00 19.56
N VAL A 104 -16.18 -18.09 18.83
CA VAL A 104 -17.53 -17.92 19.38
C VAL A 104 -18.23 -19.25 19.68
N GLY A 105 -17.53 -20.37 19.56
CA GLY A 105 -18.05 -21.72 19.84
C GLY A 105 -19.03 -22.23 18.78
N VAL A 106 -19.06 -21.62 17.60
CA VAL A 106 -19.81 -22.09 16.44
C VAL A 106 -18.98 -23.16 15.74
N MET A 107 -19.61 -24.31 15.48
CA MET A 107 -18.97 -25.32 14.65
C MET A 107 -18.84 -24.78 13.23
N PRO A 108 -17.61 -24.67 12.68
CA PRO A 108 -17.43 -24.15 11.34
C PRO A 108 -18.23 -25.01 10.36
N ASN A 109 -19.08 -24.37 9.57
CA ASN A 109 -19.82 -25.06 8.53
C ASN A 109 -18.83 -25.80 7.60
N ASN A 110 -19.21 -27.00 7.12
CA ASN A 110 -18.38 -27.83 6.24
C ASN A 110 -18.29 -27.29 4.81
N VAL A 111 -18.13 -25.96 4.67
CA VAL A 111 -17.96 -25.27 3.40
C VAL A 111 -16.57 -25.58 2.88
N ALA A 112 -16.49 -26.05 1.64
CA ALA A 112 -15.21 -26.31 0.98
C ALA A 112 -14.35 -25.04 1.03
N ASN A 113 -13.13 -25.19 1.54
CA ASN A 113 -12.19 -24.07 1.57
C ASN A 113 -11.81 -23.72 0.12
N PRO A 114 -11.89 -22.45 -0.31
CA PRO A 114 -11.38 -22.07 -1.62
C PRO A 114 -9.90 -22.43 -1.73
N SER A 115 -9.45 -22.68 -2.97
CA SER A 115 -8.02 -22.85 -3.25
C SER A 115 -7.23 -21.66 -2.74
N THR A 116 -6.13 -21.92 -2.05
CA THR A 116 -5.23 -20.89 -1.51
C THR A 116 -3.93 -20.86 -2.31
N CYS A 117 -3.36 -19.68 -2.43
CA CYS A 117 -2.04 -19.46 -3.01
C CYS A 117 -0.96 -19.99 -2.08
N SER A 118 -0.03 -20.78 -2.63
CA SER A 118 1.17 -21.17 -1.87
C SER A 118 2.07 -19.96 -1.64
N PHE A 119 2.89 -20.01 -0.60
CA PHE A 119 3.86 -18.94 -0.38
C PHE A 119 4.81 -18.77 -1.57
N ASP A 120 5.26 -19.87 -2.18
CA ASP A 120 6.18 -19.82 -3.33
C ASP A 120 5.61 -19.07 -4.53
N GLU A 121 4.35 -19.37 -4.89
CA GLU A 121 3.63 -18.63 -5.92
C GLU A 121 3.46 -17.16 -5.55
N PHE A 122 3.10 -16.88 -4.30
CA PHE A 122 2.86 -15.52 -3.82
C PHE A 122 4.10 -14.62 -3.93
N TRP A 123 5.24 -15.05 -3.36
CA TRP A 123 6.43 -14.20 -3.33
C TRP A 123 7.04 -14.02 -4.72
N ARG A 124 6.98 -15.05 -5.58
CA ARG A 124 7.44 -14.95 -6.98
C ARG A 124 6.54 -14.06 -7.81
N ALA A 125 5.22 -14.15 -7.64
CA ALA A 125 4.29 -13.28 -8.34
C ALA A 125 4.54 -11.82 -7.96
N TRP A 126 4.71 -11.52 -6.68
CA TRP A 126 5.06 -10.16 -6.24
C TRP A 126 6.40 -9.69 -6.80
N GLN A 127 7.46 -10.51 -6.67
CA GLN A 127 8.79 -10.16 -7.16
C GLN A 127 8.79 -9.77 -8.65
N ASN A 128 8.04 -10.51 -9.46
CA ASN A 128 8.03 -10.36 -10.91
C ASN A 128 6.92 -9.44 -11.44
N GLY A 129 6.21 -8.72 -10.56
CA GLY A 129 5.14 -7.80 -10.98
C GLY A 129 3.89 -8.50 -11.54
N ARG A 130 3.53 -9.67 -11.01
CA ARG A 130 2.41 -10.52 -11.45
C ARG A 130 1.34 -10.73 -10.38
N THR A 131 1.32 -9.91 -9.31
CA THR A 131 0.34 -10.06 -8.23
C THR A 131 -1.10 -9.93 -8.72
N ALA A 132 -1.38 -9.07 -9.70
CA ALA A 132 -2.72 -8.96 -10.27
C ALA A 132 -3.16 -10.24 -11.02
N GLU A 133 -2.25 -10.84 -11.80
CA GLU A 133 -2.49 -12.11 -12.51
C GLU A 133 -2.73 -13.25 -11.52
N LEU A 134 -2.04 -13.21 -10.38
CA LEU A 134 -2.26 -14.17 -9.29
C LEU A 134 -3.69 -14.04 -8.73
N PHE A 135 -4.22 -12.84 -8.52
CA PHE A 135 -5.62 -12.71 -8.12
C PHE A 135 -6.59 -13.27 -9.17
N ASP A 136 -6.29 -13.08 -10.47
CA ASP A 136 -7.09 -13.64 -11.55
C ASP A 136 -7.11 -15.18 -11.51
N SER A 137 -5.95 -15.81 -11.31
CA SER A 137 -5.86 -17.28 -11.29
C SER A 137 -6.61 -17.93 -10.13
N TYR A 138 -6.88 -17.17 -9.06
CA TYR A 138 -7.69 -17.60 -7.92
C TYR A 138 -9.15 -17.10 -7.97
N GLY A 139 -9.60 -16.60 -9.13
CA GLY A 139 -10.99 -16.18 -9.35
C GLY A 139 -11.38 -14.88 -8.64
N MET A 140 -10.40 -14.07 -8.25
CA MET A 140 -10.60 -12.80 -7.54
C MET A 140 -10.42 -11.57 -8.44
N GLY A 141 -10.18 -11.76 -9.73
CA GLY A 141 -9.95 -10.69 -10.70
C GLY A 141 -11.09 -9.67 -10.79
N ASP A 142 -12.34 -10.12 -10.76
CA ASP A 142 -13.50 -9.21 -10.80
C ASP A 142 -13.69 -8.42 -9.50
N ALA A 143 -13.35 -9.03 -8.36
CA ALA A 143 -13.37 -8.35 -7.07
C ALA A 143 -12.23 -7.32 -6.99
N LEU A 144 -11.06 -7.68 -7.52
CA LEU A 144 -9.95 -6.76 -7.73
C LEU A 144 -10.37 -5.64 -8.68
N ASP A 145 -11.06 -5.89 -9.79
CA ASP A 145 -11.45 -4.83 -10.73
C ASP A 145 -12.66 -3.99 -10.27
N GLY A 146 -13.27 -4.31 -9.13
CA GLY A 146 -14.51 -3.66 -8.66
C GLY A 146 -15.74 -3.94 -9.55
N LYS A 147 -15.74 -5.07 -10.27
CA LYS A 147 -16.81 -5.47 -11.21
C LYS A 147 -17.89 -6.32 -10.56
N THR A 148 -17.57 -7.06 -9.50
CA THR A 148 -18.58 -7.81 -8.74
C THR A 148 -19.36 -6.87 -7.83
N GLY A 149 -20.67 -6.77 -8.05
CA GLY A 149 -21.66 -6.14 -7.15
C GLY A 149 -21.87 -6.91 -5.83
N SER A 150 -20.77 -7.39 -5.22
CA SER A 150 -20.76 -7.69 -3.79
C SER A 150 -20.75 -6.36 -3.03
N TRP A 151 -20.77 -6.37 -1.70
CA TRP A 151 -20.97 -5.23 -0.77
C TRP A 151 -19.98 -4.04 -0.91
N PHE A 152 -19.23 -3.98 -2.00
CA PHE A 152 -18.08 -3.16 -2.36
C PHE A 152 -18.42 -2.20 -3.53
N GLU A 153 -19.53 -1.45 -3.43
CA GLU A 153 -19.75 -0.33 -4.33
C GLU A 153 -18.90 0.87 -3.90
N ASP A 154 -17.64 0.88 -4.31
CA ASP A 154 -17.01 2.12 -4.79
C ASP A 154 -15.89 1.81 -5.81
N LYS A 155 -16.10 2.29 -7.03
CA LYS A 155 -15.47 1.80 -8.27
C LYS A 155 -14.06 2.33 -8.57
N VAL A 156 -13.42 3.04 -7.64
CA VAL A 156 -12.29 3.92 -8.01
C VAL A 156 -10.93 3.40 -7.55
N GLY A 157 -10.85 2.65 -6.44
CA GLY A 157 -9.57 2.35 -5.79
C GLY A 157 -8.66 1.33 -6.47
N VAL A 158 -9.20 0.42 -7.29
CA VAL A 158 -8.44 -0.78 -7.73
C VAL A 158 -8.17 -0.82 -9.24
N SER A 159 -8.74 0.09 -10.02
CA SER A 159 -8.44 0.20 -11.47
C SER A 159 -6.94 0.43 -11.74
N GLN A 160 -6.25 1.06 -10.80
CA GLN A 160 -4.81 1.36 -10.86
C GLN A 160 -3.94 0.26 -10.24
N PHE A 161 -4.53 -0.70 -9.54
CA PHE A 161 -3.81 -1.78 -8.85
C PHE A 161 -3.01 -2.62 -9.83
N ARG A 162 -3.61 -3.00 -10.95
CA ARG A 162 -2.91 -3.76 -12.00
C ARG A 162 -1.68 -3.02 -12.50
N GLY A 163 -1.80 -1.72 -12.76
CA GLY A 163 -0.69 -0.88 -13.19
C GLY A 163 0.37 -0.67 -12.11
N PHE A 164 -0.02 -0.59 -10.84
CA PHE A 164 0.92 -0.44 -9.73
C PHE A 164 1.71 -1.72 -9.44
N MET A 165 1.02 -2.87 -9.49
CA MET A 165 1.59 -4.19 -9.21
C MET A 165 2.27 -4.82 -10.42
N SER A 166 2.20 -4.22 -11.61
CA SER A 166 2.91 -4.73 -12.81
C SER A 166 4.40 -4.44 -12.83
N TYR A 167 4.88 -3.60 -11.90
CA TYR A 167 6.30 -3.30 -11.75
C TYR A 167 6.96 -4.43 -10.94
N PRO A 168 7.94 -5.15 -11.50
CA PRO A 168 8.82 -6.00 -10.72
C PRO A 168 9.56 -5.19 -9.64
N VAL A 169 10.03 -5.88 -8.60
CA VAL A 169 10.67 -5.24 -7.43
C VAL A 169 11.83 -4.33 -7.82
N GLU A 170 12.68 -4.77 -8.74
CA GLU A 170 13.82 -4.00 -9.23
C GLU A 170 13.41 -2.71 -9.98
N LYS A 171 12.14 -2.61 -10.37
CA LYS A 171 11.54 -1.46 -11.07
C LYS A 171 10.56 -0.67 -10.20
N HIS A 172 10.38 -0.97 -8.91
CA HIS A 172 9.50 -0.20 -8.02
C HIS A 172 9.86 1.30 -7.99
N GLY A 173 11.13 1.66 -8.21
CA GLY A 173 11.58 3.06 -8.30
C GLY A 173 11.03 3.84 -9.49
N LEU A 174 10.46 3.16 -10.50
CA LEU A 174 9.83 3.78 -11.67
C LEU A 174 8.35 4.09 -11.47
N ARG A 175 7.77 3.68 -10.32
CA ARG A 175 6.37 3.99 -10.00
C ARG A 175 6.16 5.51 -9.93
N PRO A 176 5.01 6.02 -10.39
CA PRO A 176 4.67 7.44 -10.27
C PRO A 176 4.86 7.97 -8.85
N SER A 177 5.58 9.10 -8.70
CA SER A 177 5.89 9.69 -7.39
C SER A 177 4.65 10.18 -6.63
N VAL A 178 3.51 10.35 -7.30
CA VAL A 178 2.21 10.65 -6.65
C VAL A 178 1.81 9.59 -5.63
N TRP A 179 2.21 8.33 -5.82
CA TRP A 179 1.94 7.31 -4.83
C TRP A 179 2.70 7.57 -3.54
N ARG A 180 3.93 8.09 -3.62
CA ARG A 180 4.69 8.49 -2.43
C ARG A 180 4.15 9.77 -1.80
N LEU A 181 3.55 10.66 -2.60
CA LEU A 181 2.73 11.74 -2.06
C LEU A 181 1.52 11.21 -1.29
N LYS A 182 0.77 10.23 -1.83
CA LYS A 182 -0.32 9.58 -1.07
C LYS A 182 0.19 8.97 0.23
N HIS A 183 1.36 8.32 0.20
CA HIS A 183 2.00 7.79 1.40
C HIS A 183 2.26 8.89 2.45
N LEU A 184 2.82 10.04 2.04
CA LEU A 184 3.01 11.19 2.93
C LEU A 184 1.71 11.62 3.62
N LEU A 185 0.59 11.62 2.89
CA LEU A 185 -0.71 12.06 3.39
C LEU A 185 -1.35 11.06 4.36
N ALA A 186 -0.97 9.77 4.25
CA ALA A 186 -1.38 8.69 5.14
C ALA A 186 -0.53 8.61 6.43
N LEU A 187 0.69 9.15 6.43
CA LEU A 187 1.49 9.30 7.65
C LEU A 187 0.81 10.27 8.64
N GLU A 188 1.02 10.06 9.93
CA GLU A 188 0.58 11.02 10.95
C GLU A 188 1.26 12.38 10.72
N ASP A 189 0.53 13.48 10.95
CA ASP A 189 1.00 14.84 10.59
C ASP A 189 2.29 15.26 11.33
N ASN A 190 2.63 14.62 12.45
CA ASN A 190 3.84 14.82 13.26
C ASN A 190 4.97 13.82 12.96
N THR A 191 4.80 12.91 12.00
CA THR A 191 5.79 11.88 11.67
C THR A 191 7.06 12.51 11.08
N PRO A 192 8.24 12.27 11.68
CA PRO A 192 9.50 12.76 11.12
C PRO A 192 9.83 12.07 9.79
N LEU A 193 9.95 12.85 8.71
CA LEU A 193 10.21 12.31 7.36
C LEU A 193 11.61 11.73 7.17
N GLY A 194 12.56 12.03 8.06
CA GLY A 194 13.93 11.49 7.97
C GLY A 194 14.00 9.97 8.03
N GLY A 195 12.95 9.31 8.54
CA GLY A 195 12.79 7.86 8.50
C GLY A 195 12.21 7.30 7.20
N PHE A 196 11.75 8.16 6.29
CA PHE A 196 11.09 7.79 5.04
C PHE A 196 11.73 8.51 3.83
N PRO A 197 12.98 8.20 3.46
CA PRO A 197 13.72 8.94 2.44
C PRO A 197 13.03 8.96 1.07
N LYS A 198 12.34 7.87 0.68
CA LYS A 198 11.56 7.81 -0.57
C LYS A 198 10.32 8.70 -0.54
N VAL A 199 9.67 8.84 0.62
CA VAL A 199 8.52 9.73 0.80
C VAL A 199 8.99 11.17 0.83
N GLU A 200 10.09 11.45 1.54
CA GLU A 200 10.69 12.78 1.60
C GLU A 200 11.09 13.27 0.20
N ALA A 201 11.85 12.47 -0.55
CA ALA A 201 12.28 12.83 -1.92
C ALA A 201 11.08 13.13 -2.83
N ALA A 202 10.07 12.25 -2.85
CA ALA A 202 8.87 12.46 -3.66
C ALA A 202 8.08 13.69 -3.20
N SER A 203 7.98 13.94 -1.89
CA SER A 203 7.24 15.10 -1.37
C SER A 203 7.80 16.44 -1.84
N GLN A 204 9.13 16.53 -2.03
CA GLN A 204 9.77 17.72 -2.55
C GLN A 204 9.35 18.00 -4.00
N GLU A 205 9.13 16.97 -4.81
CA GLU A 205 8.56 17.10 -6.16
C GLU A 205 7.13 17.65 -6.18
N TYR A 206 6.47 17.67 -5.02
CA TYR A 206 5.13 18.21 -4.80
C TYR A 206 5.13 19.49 -3.95
N GLY A 207 6.30 20.10 -3.76
CA GLY A 207 6.45 21.41 -3.11
C GLY A 207 6.69 21.35 -1.61
N PHE A 208 6.79 20.17 -1.00
CA PHE A 208 7.13 20.03 0.43
C PHE A 208 8.64 20.24 0.66
N THR A 209 9.10 21.49 0.53
CA THR A 209 10.51 21.81 0.76
C THR A 209 10.84 21.95 2.25
N PRO A 210 12.09 21.70 2.67
CA PRO A 210 12.52 21.89 4.06
C PRO A 210 12.28 23.30 4.58
N GLN A 211 12.35 24.32 3.72
CA GLN A 211 12.22 25.74 4.06
C GLN A 211 10.76 26.17 4.30
N LEU A 212 9.76 25.36 3.93
CA LEU A 212 8.37 25.69 4.18
C LEU A 212 8.04 25.73 5.67
N ASN A 213 7.37 26.80 6.10
CA ASN A 213 6.84 26.89 7.45
C ASN A 213 5.73 25.85 7.69
N ALA A 214 5.55 25.46 8.96
CA ALA A 214 4.60 24.41 9.36
C ALA A 214 3.17 24.68 8.89
N ARG A 215 2.71 25.93 8.95
CA ARG A 215 1.37 26.31 8.48
C ARG A 215 1.18 26.03 6.99
N THR A 216 2.17 26.35 6.16
CA THR A 216 2.11 26.10 4.72
C THR A 216 2.13 24.60 4.41
N LYS A 217 2.90 23.81 5.17
CA LYS A 217 2.89 22.34 5.04
C LYS A 217 1.52 21.74 5.37
N ILE A 218 0.84 22.23 6.41
CA ILE A 218 -0.53 21.79 6.77
C ILE A 218 -1.51 22.15 5.66
N GLU A 219 -1.48 23.39 5.15
CA GLU A 219 -2.34 23.82 4.05
C GLU A 219 -2.09 23.01 2.77
N LEU A 220 -0.82 22.67 2.48
CA LEU A 220 -0.44 21.86 1.33
C LEU A 220 -0.92 20.40 1.47
N ARG A 221 -0.83 19.80 2.68
CA ARG A 221 -1.44 18.48 2.96
C ARG A 221 -2.94 18.50 2.73
N ARG A 222 -3.63 19.53 3.24
CA ARG A 222 -5.08 19.70 3.04
C ARG A 222 -5.45 19.84 1.57
N PHE A 223 -4.70 20.66 0.83
CA PHE A 223 -4.88 20.84 -0.60
C PHE A 223 -4.73 19.52 -1.38
N TYR A 224 -3.65 18.76 -1.15
CA TYR A 224 -3.44 17.51 -1.88
C TYR A 224 -4.44 16.42 -1.47
N ARG A 225 -4.90 16.38 -0.22
CA ARG A 225 -6.00 15.48 0.19
C ARG A 225 -7.26 15.76 -0.64
N GLN A 226 -7.66 17.02 -0.76
CA GLN A 226 -8.82 17.41 -1.58
C GLN A 226 -8.62 17.12 -3.06
N LEU A 227 -7.42 17.41 -3.59
CA LEU A 227 -7.12 17.17 -5.00
C LEU A 227 -7.15 15.68 -5.34
N LEU A 228 -6.63 14.81 -4.48
CA LEU A 228 -6.55 13.36 -4.72
C LEU A 228 -7.85 12.62 -4.38
N GLU A 229 -8.76 13.25 -3.64
CA GLU A 229 -10.12 12.76 -3.42
C GLU A 229 -10.99 12.97 -4.67
N MET A 230 -10.78 14.09 -5.38
CA MET A 230 -11.60 14.48 -6.53
C MET A 230 -10.97 14.16 -7.89
N GLY A 231 -9.63 14.14 -7.97
CA GLY A 231 -8.86 13.98 -9.19
C GLY A 231 -8.14 12.63 -9.26
N ASP A 232 -7.83 12.19 -10.48
CA ASP A 232 -7.03 10.97 -10.71
C ASP A 232 -5.56 11.23 -10.29
N PRO A 233 -5.00 10.47 -9.32
CA PRO A 233 -3.60 10.63 -8.91
C PRO A 233 -2.60 10.53 -10.09
N LEU A 234 -2.86 9.70 -11.09
CA LEU A 234 -1.98 9.58 -12.26
C LEU A 234 -2.03 10.84 -13.13
N GLU A 235 -3.20 11.49 -13.24
CA GLU A 235 -3.31 12.78 -13.92
C GLU A 235 -2.64 13.89 -13.11
N VAL A 236 -2.71 13.86 -11.77
CA VAL A 236 -1.91 14.76 -10.90
C VAL A 236 -0.41 14.58 -11.18
N HIS A 237 0.07 13.35 -11.30
CA HIS A 237 1.48 13.09 -11.63
C HIS A 237 1.87 13.61 -13.02
N LYS A 238 1.00 13.44 -14.01
CA LYS A 238 1.23 13.93 -15.38
C LYS A 238 1.20 15.46 -15.45
N ALA A 239 0.21 16.10 -14.83
CA ALA A 239 0.11 17.56 -14.75
C ALA A 239 1.34 18.15 -14.07
N LYS A 240 1.79 17.54 -12.96
CA LYS A 240 3.06 17.89 -12.32
C LYS A 240 4.22 17.81 -13.31
N LYS A 241 4.39 16.70 -14.03
CA LYS A 241 5.48 16.54 -15.00
C LYS A 241 5.46 17.54 -16.17
N ARG A 242 4.31 18.15 -16.47
CA ARG A 242 4.16 19.16 -17.51
C ARG A 242 4.30 20.59 -16.99
N GLY A 243 4.50 20.80 -15.69
CA GLY A 243 4.45 22.13 -15.08
C GLY A 243 3.05 22.77 -15.14
N GLU A 244 2.00 21.95 -15.11
CA GLU A 244 0.59 22.36 -15.20
C GLU A 244 -0.18 22.00 -13.93
N LEU A 245 0.50 21.72 -12.81
CA LEU A 245 -0.16 21.19 -11.62
C LEU A 245 -1.16 22.18 -11.03
N LEU A 246 -0.82 23.47 -11.02
CA LEU A 246 -1.73 24.50 -10.56
C LEU A 246 -2.98 24.61 -11.45
N GLU A 247 -2.80 24.55 -12.77
CA GLU A 247 -3.90 24.64 -13.73
C GLU A 247 -4.85 23.45 -13.56
N TYR A 248 -4.30 22.23 -13.52
CA TYR A 248 -5.07 21.02 -13.26
C TYR A 248 -5.84 21.11 -11.95
N ALA A 249 -5.19 21.60 -10.88
CA ALA A 249 -5.82 21.69 -9.57
C ALA A 249 -7.00 22.66 -9.53
N ARG A 250 -6.99 23.74 -10.32
CA ARG A 250 -8.11 24.72 -10.39
C ARG A 250 -9.41 24.10 -10.91
N SER A 251 -9.33 23.01 -11.67
CA SER A 251 -10.52 22.29 -12.14
C SER A 251 -11.26 21.56 -11.02
N PHE A 252 -10.58 21.25 -9.90
CA PHE A 252 -11.13 20.45 -8.80
C PHE A 252 -11.26 21.24 -7.49
N VAL A 253 -10.28 22.08 -7.18
CA VAL A 253 -10.22 22.85 -5.93
C VAL A 253 -10.54 24.32 -6.22
N LYS A 254 -11.73 24.77 -5.80
CA LYS A 254 -12.23 26.13 -6.09
C LYS A 254 -11.41 27.22 -5.39
N ASP A 255 -11.08 27.02 -4.11
CA ASP A 255 -10.45 28.04 -3.26
C ASP A 255 -9.04 27.61 -2.82
N ILE A 256 -8.09 27.65 -3.75
CA ILE A 256 -6.68 27.36 -3.46
C ILE A 256 -6.08 28.54 -2.66
N ASN A 257 -5.63 28.27 -1.43
CA ASN A 257 -4.97 29.24 -0.56
C ASN A 257 -3.78 29.91 -1.27
N ASP A 258 -3.59 31.22 -1.09
CA ASP A 258 -2.53 31.99 -1.75
C ASP A 258 -1.13 31.38 -1.50
N ARG A 259 -0.86 30.88 -0.29
CA ARG A 259 0.43 30.24 0.04
C ARG A 259 0.66 28.95 -0.74
N VAL A 260 -0.39 28.16 -0.92
CA VAL A 260 -0.33 26.92 -1.72
C VAL A 260 -0.16 27.29 -3.19
N ARG A 261 -0.87 28.32 -3.67
CA ARG A 261 -0.73 28.83 -5.03
C ARG A 261 0.70 29.27 -5.32
N ASP A 262 1.31 30.04 -4.43
CA ASP A 262 2.70 30.51 -4.58
C ASP A 262 3.68 29.32 -4.68
N VAL A 263 3.49 28.28 -3.86
CA VAL A 263 4.31 27.06 -3.92
C VAL A 263 4.18 26.38 -5.28
N LEU A 264 2.95 26.14 -5.74
CA LEU A 264 2.71 25.46 -7.02
C LEU A 264 3.22 26.29 -8.21
N GLN A 265 3.04 27.62 -8.20
CA GLN A 265 3.55 28.52 -9.25
C GLN A 265 5.07 28.46 -9.37
N ASN A 266 5.78 28.45 -8.22
CA ASN A 266 7.23 28.35 -8.20
C ASN A 266 7.72 27.00 -8.75
N MET A 267 6.97 25.93 -8.54
CA MET A 267 7.28 24.61 -9.09
C MET A 267 7.06 24.54 -10.61
N ASP A 268 5.90 25.04 -11.08
CA ASP A 268 5.56 25.04 -12.50
C ASP A 268 6.57 25.91 -13.29
N SER A 269 7.00 27.03 -12.71
CA SER A 269 8.01 27.94 -13.31
C SER A 269 9.42 27.37 -13.38
N THR A 270 9.77 26.42 -12.49
CA THR A 270 11.10 25.79 -12.48
C THR A 270 11.18 24.62 -13.45
N GLN A 271 10.05 23.99 -13.81
CA GLN A 271 10.02 22.89 -14.77
C GLN A 271 9.83 23.34 -16.23
N GLY A 272 9.35 24.56 -16.48
CA GLY A 272 9.22 25.11 -17.83
C GLY A 272 10.53 25.63 -18.46
N ASN A 273 11.66 25.53 -17.76
CA ASN A 273 12.97 26.06 -18.18
C ASN A 273 14.02 24.96 -18.48
N ASP A 274 13.64 23.68 -18.41
CA ASP A 274 14.46 22.51 -18.79
C ASP A 274 13.90 21.85 -20.07
#